data_AF-A0A2U3ERH3-F1
#
_entry.id   AF-A0A2U3ERH3-F1
#
_cell.length_a   1.000
_cell.length_b   1.000
_cell.length_c   1.000
_cell.angle_alpha   90.00
_cell.angle_beta   90.00
_cell.angle_gamma   90.00
#
_symmetry.space_group_name_H-M   'P 1'
#
loop_
_entity.id
_entity.type
_entity.pdbx_description
1 polymer ?
#
loop_
_entity_poly.entity_id
_entity_poly.type
_entity_poly.pdbx_seq_one_letter_code
_entity_poly.pdbx_strand_id
1 'polypeptide(L)'
;QERIHILIAFFDNIYISTPPVNHLKRQVMDRLKDQWKGIYSKPVPLKWLPDEEEAVLWAWNSLKSLQEERNAPGIGLSLNISTPGMSTWFTPLSHSERNLALRAAIDLWDDAPDTKRLFLLNLNKAWNQQKLRQSRTDKKALNTYLKNETKTRLDFMAERSGVRISDMLETLINDHYRKTCGGE
;
A
#
# COMPACT_ATOMS: atom_id res chain seq x y z
N GLN A 1 -11.69 -22.10 -7.42
CA GLN A 1 -11.51 -23.57 -7.47
C GLN A 1 -10.61 -24.02 -8.62
N GLU A 2 -10.62 -23.36 -9.78
CA GLU A 2 -9.77 -23.77 -10.92
C GLU A 2 -8.26 -23.72 -10.63
N ARG A 3 -7.77 -22.69 -9.95
CA ARG A 3 -6.32 -22.52 -9.71
C ARG A 3 -5.70 -23.57 -8.78
N ILE A 4 -6.45 -24.06 -7.79
CA ILE A 4 -5.95 -25.11 -6.90
C ILE A 4 -5.86 -26.45 -7.64
N HIS A 5 -6.77 -26.73 -8.56
CA HIS A 5 -6.69 -27.92 -9.41
C HIS A 5 -5.51 -27.84 -10.38
N ILE A 6 -5.18 -26.66 -10.91
CA ILE A 6 -3.97 -26.46 -11.73
C ILE A 6 -2.71 -26.70 -10.89
N LEU A 7 -2.66 -26.21 -9.65
CA LEU A 7 -1.51 -26.47 -8.76
C LEU A 7 -1.36 -27.96 -8.45
N ILE A 8 -2.45 -28.64 -8.10
CA ILE A 8 -2.45 -30.08 -7.85
C ILE A 8 -1.99 -30.83 -9.10
N ALA A 9 -2.60 -30.55 -10.26
CA ALA A 9 -2.21 -31.16 -11.52
C ALA A 9 -0.75 -30.88 -11.89
N PHE A 10 -0.24 -29.67 -11.64
CA PHE A 10 1.17 -29.35 -11.86
C PHE A 10 2.07 -30.26 -11.01
N PHE A 11 1.84 -30.34 -9.69
CA PHE A 11 2.64 -31.18 -8.79
C PHE A 11 2.47 -32.69 -9.02
N ASP A 12 1.33 -33.12 -9.54
CA ASP A 12 1.07 -34.51 -9.89
C ASP A 12 1.68 -34.90 -11.25
N ASN A 13 1.86 -33.93 -12.15
CA ASN A 13 2.57 -34.10 -13.42
C ASN A 13 4.10 -33.99 -13.29
N ILE A 14 4.65 -33.71 -12.11
CA ILE A 14 6.10 -33.86 -11.85
C ILE A 14 6.42 -35.36 -11.75
N TYR A 15 6.39 -36.03 -12.91
CA TYR A 15 6.79 -37.42 -13.08
C TYR A 15 8.23 -37.44 -13.60
N ILE A 16 9.18 -37.88 -12.77
CA ILE A 16 10.58 -37.99 -13.18
C ILE A 16 10.86 -39.46 -13.43
N SER A 17 10.95 -39.82 -14.71
CA SER A 17 11.09 -41.21 -15.18
C SER A 17 12.47 -41.83 -14.96
N THR A 18 13.36 -41.24 -14.17
CA THR A 18 14.73 -41.76 -13.96
C THR A 18 15.02 -42.06 -12.48
N PRO A 19 15.40 -43.31 -12.15
CA PRO A 19 16.03 -43.63 -10.86
C PRO A 19 17.34 -42.82 -10.72
N PRO A 20 17.68 -42.23 -9.56
CA PRO A 20 17.29 -42.66 -8.21
C PRO A 20 16.58 -41.56 -7.38
N VAL A 21 15.59 -40.85 -7.94
CA VAL A 21 14.99 -39.67 -7.26
C VAL A 21 13.61 -39.93 -6.64
N ASN A 22 13.47 -41.02 -5.87
CA ASN A 22 12.23 -41.37 -5.14
C ASN A 22 11.81 -40.33 -4.07
N HIS A 23 12.60 -39.27 -3.89
CA HIS A 23 12.40 -38.26 -2.85
C HIS A 23 12.31 -36.83 -3.36
N LEU A 24 12.34 -36.55 -4.68
CA LEU A 24 12.37 -35.15 -5.13
C LEU A 24 11.11 -34.37 -4.74
N LYS A 25 9.91 -34.95 -4.96
CA LYS A 25 8.64 -34.33 -4.55
C LYS A 25 8.67 -34.01 -3.04
N ARG A 26 9.15 -34.95 -2.23
CA ARG A 26 9.29 -34.78 -0.78
C ARG A 26 10.31 -33.68 -0.44
N GLN A 27 11.50 -33.68 -1.03
CA GLN A 27 12.54 -32.67 -0.82
C GLN A 27 12.08 -31.26 -1.20
N VAL A 28 11.36 -31.13 -2.32
CA VAL A 28 10.77 -29.85 -2.75
C VAL A 28 9.72 -29.39 -1.74
N MET A 29 8.82 -30.29 -1.29
CA MET A 29 7.82 -29.96 -0.29
C MET A 29 8.43 -29.57 1.05
N ASP A 30 9.46 -30.29 1.52
CA ASP A 30 10.17 -29.99 2.75
C ASP A 30 10.86 -28.62 2.66
N ARG A 31 11.53 -28.33 1.53
CA ARG A 31 12.13 -27.01 1.27
C ARG A 31 11.10 -25.88 1.27
N LEU A 32 9.98 -26.04 0.58
CA LEU A 32 8.90 -25.04 0.54
C LEU A 32 8.32 -24.80 1.94
N LYS A 33 8.17 -25.87 2.72
CA LYS A 33 7.70 -25.80 4.12
C LYS A 33 8.66 -25.03 5.01
N ASP A 34 9.96 -25.25 4.87
CA ASP A 34 10.98 -24.52 5.63
C ASP A 34 11.02 -23.03 5.24
N GLN A 35 10.93 -22.72 3.94
CA GLN A 35 10.82 -21.34 3.47
C GLN A 35 9.56 -20.66 4.02
N TRP A 36 8.42 -21.36 3.97
CA TRP A 36 7.16 -20.85 4.53
C TRP A 36 7.23 -20.62 6.03
N LYS A 37 7.88 -21.49 6.79
CA LYS A 37 8.10 -21.30 8.23
C LYS A 37 8.87 -20.00 8.51
N GLY A 38 9.88 -19.70 7.70
CA GLY A 38 10.63 -18.45 7.75
C GLY A 38 9.77 -17.23 7.48
N ILE A 39 8.86 -17.30 6.50
CA ILE A 39 7.92 -16.21 6.16
C ILE A 39 6.87 -16.04 7.26
N TYR A 40 6.24 -17.14 7.70
CA TYR A 40 5.14 -17.14 8.67
C TYR A 40 5.56 -16.61 10.04
N SER A 41 6.82 -16.81 10.43
CA SER A 41 7.36 -16.26 11.68
C SER A 41 7.50 -14.73 11.68
N LYS A 42 7.47 -14.07 10.50
CA LYS A 42 7.59 -12.62 10.37
C LYS A 42 6.23 -11.95 10.61
N PRO A 43 6.21 -10.70 11.09
CA PRO A 43 4.97 -9.95 11.20
C PRO A 43 4.34 -9.78 9.82
N VAL A 44 3.02 -9.95 9.76
CA VAL A 44 2.23 -9.76 8.53
C VAL A 44 2.61 -8.43 7.88
N PRO A 45 2.98 -8.43 6.58
CA PRO A 45 3.29 -7.19 5.89
C PRO A 45 2.05 -6.30 5.78
N LEU A 46 2.27 -4.97 5.72
CA LEU A 46 1.21 -3.98 5.48
C LEU A 46 0.05 -3.97 6.50
N LYS A 47 0.29 -4.26 7.79
CA LYS A 47 -0.75 -4.11 8.85
C LYS A 47 -1.43 -2.74 8.90
N TRP A 48 -0.77 -1.70 8.40
CA TRP A 48 -1.28 -0.33 8.37
C TRP A 48 -2.24 -0.05 7.20
N LEU A 49 -2.28 -0.91 6.18
CA LEU A 49 -3.12 -0.72 4.99
C LEU A 49 -4.55 -1.21 5.29
N PRO A 50 -5.59 -0.39 5.07
CA PRO A 50 -6.98 -0.83 5.18
C PRO A 50 -7.31 -1.96 4.20
N ASP A 51 -8.19 -2.87 4.61
CA ASP A 51 -8.71 -3.94 3.74
C ASP A 51 -9.87 -3.41 2.89
N GLU A 52 -9.60 -2.36 2.12
CA GLU A 52 -10.53 -1.66 1.24
C GLU A 52 -10.05 -1.80 -0.21
N GLU A 53 -10.98 -1.94 -1.15
CA GLU A 53 -10.62 -2.23 -2.55
C GLU A 53 -9.70 -1.17 -3.16
N GLU A 54 -10.00 0.11 -2.95
CA GLU A 54 -9.20 1.21 -3.47
C GLU A 54 -7.79 1.22 -2.88
N ALA A 55 -7.66 0.98 -1.57
CA ALA A 55 -6.38 0.95 -0.86
C ALA A 55 -5.50 -0.19 -1.37
N VAL A 56 -6.08 -1.39 -1.49
CA VAL A 56 -5.38 -2.59 -1.96
C VAL A 56 -5.04 -2.48 -3.44
N LEU A 57 -5.92 -1.91 -4.27
CA LEU A 57 -5.66 -1.65 -5.68
C LEU A 57 -4.53 -0.65 -5.87
N TRP A 58 -4.54 0.45 -5.12
CA TRP A 58 -3.47 1.45 -5.15
C TRP A 58 -2.13 0.84 -4.74
N ALA A 59 -2.10 0.05 -3.67
CA ALA A 59 -0.86 -0.59 -3.21
C ALA A 59 -0.33 -1.62 -4.23
N TRP A 60 -1.21 -2.39 -4.86
CA TRP A 60 -0.85 -3.33 -5.93
C TRP A 60 -0.25 -2.62 -7.14
N ASN A 61 -0.87 -1.53 -7.59
CA ASN A 61 -0.37 -0.75 -8.73
C ASN A 61 0.98 -0.10 -8.41
N SER A 62 1.17 0.39 -7.17
CA SER A 62 2.46 0.95 -6.71
C SER A 62 3.57 -0.09 -6.67
N LEU A 63 3.23 -1.33 -6.29
CA LEU A 63 4.17 -2.46 -6.35
C LEU A 63 4.51 -2.80 -7.81
N LYS A 64 3.49 -2.85 -8.66
CA LYS A 64 3.64 -3.18 -10.08
C LYS A 64 4.52 -2.19 -10.81
N SER A 65 4.31 -0.89 -10.61
CA SER A 65 5.13 0.15 -11.23
C SER A 65 6.61 0.03 -10.85
N LEU A 66 6.91 -0.26 -9.58
CA LEU A 66 8.30 -0.47 -9.13
C LEU A 66 8.93 -1.70 -9.81
N GLN A 67 8.18 -2.80 -9.94
CA GLN A 67 8.66 -4.01 -10.59
C GLN A 67 8.87 -3.80 -12.10
N GLU A 68 8.04 -2.99 -12.74
CA GLU A 68 8.16 -2.61 -14.16
C GLU A 68 9.35 -1.68 -14.41
N GLU A 69 9.54 -0.64 -13.58
CA GLU A 69 10.70 0.28 -13.66
C GLU A 69 12.03 -0.48 -13.56
N ARG A 70 12.08 -1.51 -12.71
CA ARG A 70 13.26 -2.37 -12.57
C ARG A 70 13.52 -3.24 -13.80
N ASN A 71 12.46 -3.72 -14.47
CA ASN A 71 12.58 -4.56 -15.66
C ASN A 71 12.84 -3.75 -16.94
N ALA A 72 12.88 -2.41 -16.87
CA ALA A 72 13.18 -1.55 -18.00
C ALA A 72 14.64 -1.73 -18.45
N PRO A 73 14.92 -1.83 -19.77
CA PRO A 73 16.24 -2.19 -20.31
C PRO A 73 17.35 -1.13 -20.16
N GLY A 74 17.21 -0.15 -19.26
CA GLY A 74 18.08 1.03 -19.18
C GLY A 74 18.94 1.17 -17.91
N ILE A 75 18.73 0.38 -16.85
CA ILE A 75 19.41 0.60 -15.55
C ILE A 75 20.23 -0.63 -15.16
N GLY A 76 21.50 -0.63 -15.59
CA GLY A 76 22.58 -1.34 -14.91
C GLY A 76 22.78 -2.80 -15.30
N LEU A 77 24.01 -3.09 -15.73
CA LEU A 77 24.60 -4.40 -16.02
C LEU A 77 24.70 -5.31 -14.78
N SER A 78 23.58 -5.61 -14.11
CA SER A 78 23.55 -6.70 -13.14
C SER A 78 23.02 -7.96 -13.82
N LEU A 79 23.91 -8.93 -14.06
CA LEU A 79 23.57 -10.32 -14.39
C LEU A 79 22.94 -11.05 -13.19
N ASN A 80 22.13 -10.35 -12.40
CA ASN A 80 21.30 -10.98 -11.40
C ASN A 80 20.02 -11.37 -12.13
N ILE A 81 19.83 -12.68 -12.36
CA ILE A 81 18.53 -13.28 -12.70
C ILE A 81 17.61 -12.96 -11.53
N SER A 82 17.12 -11.73 -11.51
CA SER A 82 16.17 -11.25 -10.52
C SER A 82 14.86 -11.84 -10.99
N THR A 83 14.33 -12.81 -10.24
CA THR A 83 13.04 -13.43 -10.55
C THR A 83 12.04 -12.31 -10.86
N PRO A 84 11.39 -12.32 -12.04
CA PRO A 84 10.39 -11.30 -12.38
C PRO A 84 9.39 -11.20 -11.24
N GLY A 85 9.26 -9.99 -10.69
CA GLY A 85 8.40 -9.79 -9.53
C GLY A 85 6.98 -10.28 -9.81
N MET A 86 6.30 -10.81 -8.79
CA MET A 86 5.02 -11.52 -8.94
C MET A 86 3.97 -10.75 -9.77
N SER A 87 3.96 -9.41 -9.73
CA SER A 87 2.98 -8.61 -10.48
C SER A 87 3.19 -8.61 -11.99
N THR A 88 4.30 -9.15 -12.48
CA THR A 88 4.62 -9.25 -13.92
C THR A 88 3.95 -10.44 -14.60
N TRP A 89 3.69 -11.52 -13.86
CA TRP A 89 3.10 -12.76 -14.37
C TRP A 89 1.79 -13.16 -13.68
N PHE A 90 1.40 -12.47 -12.60
CA PHE A 90 0.14 -12.71 -11.89
C PHE A 90 -0.74 -11.46 -11.91
N THR A 91 -1.98 -11.61 -12.36
CA THR A 91 -3.00 -10.54 -12.34
C THR A 91 -4.17 -10.96 -11.44
N PRO A 92 -4.33 -10.37 -10.24
CA PRO A 92 -5.46 -10.64 -9.36
C PRO A 92 -6.75 -10.07 -9.96
N LEU A 93 -7.84 -10.85 -9.91
CA LEU A 93 -9.13 -10.48 -10.48
C LEU A 93 -10.09 -9.92 -9.42
N SER A 94 -10.05 -10.44 -8.20
CA SER A 94 -10.90 -9.99 -7.10
C SER A 94 -10.13 -9.20 -6.04
N HIS A 95 -10.84 -8.40 -5.24
CA HIS A 95 -10.27 -7.70 -4.07
C HIS A 95 -9.54 -8.67 -3.13
N SER A 96 -10.20 -9.76 -2.73
CA SER A 96 -9.63 -10.77 -1.84
C SER A 96 -8.34 -11.38 -2.38
N GLU A 97 -8.33 -11.67 -3.68
CA GLU A 97 -7.17 -12.21 -4.38
C GLU A 97 -6.04 -11.17 -4.48
N ARG A 98 -6.39 -9.91 -4.72
CA ARG A 98 -5.42 -8.80 -4.80
C ARG A 98 -4.73 -8.58 -3.46
N ASN A 99 -5.47 -8.62 -2.36
CA ASN A 99 -4.91 -8.51 -1.01
C ASN A 99 -3.94 -9.66 -0.71
N LEU A 100 -4.33 -10.90 -1.03
CA LEU A 100 -3.45 -12.06 -0.88
C LEU A 100 -2.22 -11.98 -1.79
N ALA A 101 -2.40 -11.59 -3.05
CA ALA A 101 -1.32 -11.45 -4.02
C ALA A 101 -0.33 -10.37 -3.60
N LEU A 102 -0.80 -9.24 -3.09
CA LEU A 102 0.03 -8.15 -2.57
C LEU A 102 0.91 -8.63 -1.42
N ARG A 103 0.32 -9.35 -0.44
CA ARG A 103 1.06 -9.93 0.68
C ARG A 103 2.09 -10.95 0.20
N ALA A 104 1.66 -11.88 -0.66
CA ALA A 104 2.53 -12.91 -1.24
C ALA A 104 3.70 -12.30 -2.01
N ALA A 105 3.47 -11.28 -2.82
CA ALA A 105 4.52 -10.61 -3.58
C ALA A 105 5.55 -9.91 -2.67
N ILE A 106 5.12 -9.38 -1.52
CA ILE A 106 6.03 -8.81 -0.52
C ILE A 106 6.79 -9.92 0.22
N ASP A 107 6.13 -11.01 0.57
CA ASP A 107 6.75 -12.14 1.27
C ASP A 107 7.79 -12.86 0.41
N LEU A 108 7.53 -12.99 -0.89
CA LEU A 108 8.42 -13.58 -1.90
C LEU A 108 9.47 -12.61 -2.44
N TRP A 109 9.56 -11.39 -1.90
CA TRP A 109 10.53 -10.39 -2.33
C TRP A 109 11.97 -10.84 -2.01
N ASP A 110 12.77 -11.05 -3.05
CA ASP A 110 14.10 -11.69 -2.98
C ASP A 110 15.28 -10.71 -2.97
N ASP A 111 15.05 -9.40 -3.10
CA ASP A 111 16.14 -8.41 -3.05
C ASP A 111 16.69 -8.18 -1.64
N ALA A 112 17.76 -7.37 -1.59
CA ALA A 112 18.33 -6.83 -0.37
C ALA A 112 17.23 -6.32 0.60
N PRO A 113 17.31 -6.69 1.89
CA PRO A 113 16.28 -6.37 2.87
C PRO A 113 16.03 -4.86 3.02
N ASP A 114 17.04 -4.04 2.77
CA ASP A 114 16.95 -2.58 2.83
C ASP A 114 16.07 -2.00 1.72
N THR A 115 16.12 -2.56 0.51
CA THR A 115 15.27 -2.14 -0.62
C THR A 115 13.80 -2.39 -0.29
N LYS A 116 13.48 -3.58 0.21
CA LYS A 116 12.13 -3.92 0.67
C LYS A 116 11.67 -2.99 1.80
N ARG A 117 12.53 -2.73 2.78
CA ARG A 117 12.20 -1.84 3.90
C ARG A 117 11.93 -0.41 3.44
N LEU A 118 12.78 0.11 2.56
CA LEU A 118 12.63 1.46 2.00
C LEU A 118 11.34 1.59 1.20
N PHE A 119 11.03 0.60 0.36
CA PHE A 119 9.76 0.57 -0.38
C PHE A 119 8.55 0.61 0.56
N LEU A 120 8.50 -0.28 1.57
CA LEU A 120 7.36 -0.33 2.51
C LEU A 120 7.22 0.98 3.31
N LEU A 121 8.33 1.62 3.67
CA LEU A 121 8.32 2.93 4.33
C LEU A 121 7.72 4.01 3.41
N ASN A 122 8.18 4.07 2.17
CA ASN A 122 7.72 5.05 1.19
C ASN A 122 6.25 4.83 0.81
N LEU A 123 5.83 3.57 0.68
CA LEU A 123 4.45 3.21 0.42
C LEU A 123 3.54 3.69 1.56
N ASN A 124 3.91 3.46 2.82
CA ASN A 124 3.13 3.95 3.96
C ASN A 124 3.04 5.50 3.99
N LYS A 125 4.15 6.19 3.70
CA LYS A 125 4.15 7.67 3.61
C LYS A 125 3.23 8.18 2.51
N ALA A 126 3.33 7.60 1.32
CA ALA A 126 2.51 7.97 0.17
C ALA A 126 1.01 7.73 0.43
N TRP A 127 0.67 6.60 1.05
CA TRP A 127 -0.71 6.31 1.45
C TRP A 127 -1.27 7.34 2.43
N ASN A 128 -0.53 7.66 3.49
CA ASN A 128 -0.95 8.69 4.46
C ASN A 128 -1.13 10.06 3.80
N GLN A 129 -0.26 10.40 2.84
CA GLN A 129 -0.39 11.63 2.07
C GLN A 129 -1.64 11.60 1.16
N GLN A 130 -1.93 10.48 0.50
CA GLN A 130 -3.13 10.32 -0.32
C GLN A 130 -4.40 10.45 0.53
N LYS A 131 -4.46 9.77 1.68
CA LYS A 131 -5.57 9.88 2.63
C LYS A 131 -5.78 11.32 3.10
N LEU A 132 -4.69 12.04 3.38
CA LEU A 132 -4.76 13.46 3.73
C LEU A 132 -5.35 14.31 2.59
N ARG A 133 -4.96 14.04 1.33
CA ARG A 133 -5.52 14.74 0.16
C ARG A 133 -7.00 14.44 -0.03
N GLN A 134 -7.40 13.18 0.10
CA GLN A 134 -8.82 12.77 0.03
C GLN A 134 -9.65 13.46 1.12
N SER A 135 -9.13 13.60 2.34
CA SER A 135 -9.84 14.33 3.42
C SER A 135 -9.99 15.84 3.19
N ARG A 136 -9.35 16.39 2.16
CA ARG A 136 -9.27 17.82 1.85
C ARG A 136 -9.91 18.18 0.51
N THR A 137 -10.62 17.27 -0.16
CA THR A 137 -11.24 17.52 -1.48
C THR A 137 -12.17 18.73 -1.46
N ASP A 138 -12.91 18.94 -0.37
CA ASP A 138 -13.82 20.08 -0.20
C ASP A 138 -13.20 21.25 0.58
N LYS A 139 -11.92 21.14 0.93
CA LYS A 139 -11.22 22.11 1.78
C LYS A 139 -10.21 22.90 0.97
N LYS A 140 -10.45 24.20 0.84
CA LYS A 140 -9.49 25.13 0.25
C LYS A 140 -8.63 25.76 1.34
N ALA A 141 -7.31 25.69 1.20
CA ALA A 141 -6.40 26.35 2.13
C ALA A 141 -6.56 27.88 2.03
N LEU A 142 -6.77 28.53 3.16
CA LEU A 142 -6.80 29.98 3.28
C LEU A 142 -5.43 30.46 3.78
N ASN A 143 -4.57 30.88 2.85
CA ASN A 143 -3.27 31.46 3.17
C ASN A 143 -3.39 32.99 3.24
N THR A 144 -3.66 33.52 4.43
CA THR A 144 -3.87 34.97 4.63
C THR A 144 -3.13 35.47 5.85
N TYR A 145 -2.67 36.72 5.77
CA TYR A 145 -2.11 37.43 6.91
C TYR A 145 -3.22 38.22 7.63
N LEU A 146 -3.28 38.08 8.95
CA LEU A 146 -4.13 38.87 9.83
C LEU A 146 -3.25 39.82 10.64
N LYS A 147 -3.79 41.00 11.00
CA LYS A 147 -3.13 41.86 11.98
C LYS A 147 -2.96 41.10 13.30
N ASN A 148 -1.85 41.32 14.01
CA ASN A 148 -1.52 40.61 15.25
C ASN A 148 -2.68 40.63 16.24
N GLU A 149 -3.27 41.79 16.49
CA GLU A 149 -4.39 41.93 17.43
C GLU A 149 -5.63 41.12 17.01
N THR A 150 -5.95 41.11 15.71
CA THR A 150 -7.07 40.33 15.16
C THR A 150 -6.82 38.83 15.33
N LYS A 151 -5.58 38.38 15.08
CA LYS A 151 -5.18 36.99 15.30
C LYS A 151 -5.31 36.60 16.77
N THR A 152 -4.82 37.43 17.70
CA THR A 152 -4.94 37.18 19.15
C THR A 152 -6.40 37.04 19.58
N ARG A 153 -7.30 37.90 19.07
CA ARG A 153 -8.73 37.79 19.35
C ARG A 153 -9.32 36.48 18.82
N LEU A 154 -8.94 36.07 17.61
CA LEU A 154 -9.37 34.80 17.02
C LEU A 154 -8.87 33.59 17.80
N ASP A 155 -7.59 33.60 18.22
CA ASP A 155 -6.98 32.56 19.05
C ASP A 155 -7.74 32.41 20.38
N PHE A 156 -8.03 33.53 21.06
CA PHE A 156 -8.79 33.54 22.31
C PHE A 156 -10.21 32.99 22.14
N MET A 157 -10.90 33.34 21.04
CA MET A 157 -12.24 32.83 20.74
C MET A 157 -12.24 31.32 20.47
N ALA A 158 -11.25 30.83 19.73
CA ALA A 158 -11.07 29.42 19.42
C ALA A 158 -10.80 28.61 20.70
N GLU A 159 -9.90 29.08 21.56
CA GLU A 159 -9.57 28.45 22.84
C GLU A 159 -10.79 28.40 23.77
N ARG A 160 -11.50 29.51 23.95
CA ARG A 160 -12.71 29.57 24.79
C ARG A 160 -13.82 28.63 24.31
N SER A 161 -13.90 28.37 23.01
CA SER A 161 -14.91 27.51 22.40
C SER A 161 -14.45 26.06 22.23
N GLY A 162 -13.18 25.75 22.52
CA GLY A 162 -12.61 24.41 22.38
C GLY A 162 -12.48 23.93 20.94
N VAL A 163 -12.42 24.83 19.95
CA VAL A 163 -12.35 24.50 18.51
C VAL A 163 -11.02 24.91 17.91
N ARG A 164 -10.67 24.38 16.73
CA ARG A 164 -9.46 24.82 16.01
C ARG A 164 -9.66 26.23 15.48
N ILE A 165 -8.56 26.97 15.33
CA ILE A 165 -8.59 28.33 14.79
C ILE A 165 -9.22 28.41 13.39
N SER A 166 -9.02 27.38 12.55
CA SER A 166 -9.66 27.25 11.23
C SER A 166 -11.18 27.19 11.33
N ASP A 167 -11.67 26.41 12.28
CA ASP A 167 -13.10 26.11 12.44
C ASP A 167 -13.81 27.33 13.03
N MET A 168 -13.16 28.04 13.96
CA MET A 168 -13.62 29.34 14.46
C MET A 168 -13.70 30.37 13.34
N LEU A 169 -12.66 30.46 12.50
CA LEU A 169 -12.64 31.39 11.37
C LEU A 169 -13.77 31.09 10.38
N GLU A 170 -13.98 29.81 10.04
CA GLU A 170 -15.06 29.36 9.17
C GLU A 170 -16.44 29.71 9.75
N THR A 171 -16.64 29.47 11.06
CA THR A 171 -17.88 29.81 11.76
C THR A 171 -18.16 31.30 11.67
N LEU A 172 -17.17 32.15 11.94
CA LEU A 172 -17.32 33.61 11.86
C LEU A 172 -17.66 34.09 10.45
N ILE A 173 -17.02 33.52 9.43
CA ILE A 173 -17.30 33.84 8.02
C ILE A 173 -18.74 33.45 7.67
N ASN A 174 -19.16 32.22 8.01
CA ASN A 174 -20.48 31.71 7.69
C ASN A 174 -21.59 32.45 8.46
N ASP A 175 -21.36 32.78 9.74
CA ASP A 175 -22.29 33.58 10.54
C ASP A 175 -22.45 35.00 9.98
N HIS A 176 -21.34 35.64 9.61
CA HIS A 176 -21.39 36.96 8.99
C HIS A 176 -22.10 36.89 7.64
N TYR A 177 -21.75 35.93 6.79
CA TYR A 177 -22.39 35.72 5.49
C TYR A 177 -23.90 35.52 5.62
N ARG A 178 -24.36 34.68 6.56
CA ARG A 178 -25.79 34.51 6.84
C ARG A 178 -26.47 35.82 7.25
N LYS A 179 -25.83 36.62 8.11
CA LYS A 179 -26.38 37.89 8.58
C LYS A 179 -26.46 38.98 7.50
N THR A 180 -25.49 39.02 6.58
CA THR A 180 -25.35 40.11 5.61
C THR A 180 -25.82 39.77 4.20
N CYS A 181 -25.72 38.50 3.81
CA CYS A 181 -25.94 38.04 2.44
C CYS A 181 -27.02 36.95 2.35
N GLY A 182 -27.28 36.21 3.44
CA GLY A 182 -28.24 35.10 3.49
C GLY A 182 -29.60 35.52 4.03
N GLY A 183 -30.24 36.50 3.39
CA GLY A 183 -31.65 36.80 3.64
C GLY A 183 -32.55 35.83 2.88
N GLU A 184 -32.80 34.66 3.46
CA GLU A 184 -34.05 33.87 3.46
C GLU A 184 -34.03 32.91 4.68
#